data_AF-A0A7S2VSI7-F1
#
_entry.id   AF-A0A7S2VSI7-F1
#
_cell.length_a   1.000
_cell.length_b   1.000
_cell.length_c   1.000
_cell.angle_alpha   90.00
_cell.angle_beta   90.00
_cell.angle_gamma   90.00
#
_symmetry.space_group_name_H-M   'P 1'
#
loop_
_entity.id
_entity.type
_entity.pdbx_description
1 polymer ?
#
loop_
_entity_poly.entity_id
_entity_poly.type
_entity_poly.pdbx_seq_one_letter_code
_entity_poly.pdbx_strand_id
1 'polypeptide(L)'
;SAAGVERAKSSSRDLADALAEAFPADADPALAPEYTCEILRLDKGFCKGCFGRFEAAVFIRRLPGDGAEGLQMLRHPLIVALGIEDFAARAGERVEGEELGQGSFARVLACCPEVAVKIVSDRERPWVHKAVCEHAVAANRVGFGPKVFGYGRVEQLRGGHFSGTALFMERLDSVGDDWSESDTAAVLADIAEFAKHFFHNDVKLPNVLRRTGRPMLIDFDLISPWLVKVAVTTSCIEHDFRPLLEPLGADLTRAFREYCDLFSFSLTLEDGALYRRVLERLAELWNTLESPVLRPLVDTVDPDRLAEGPFEALVR
;
A
#
# COMPACT_ATOMS: atom_id res chain seq x y z
N SER A 1 -29.66 19.63 -32.62
CA SER A 1 -29.48 18.27 -32.08
C SER A 1 -28.34 17.60 -32.82
N ALA A 2 -27.13 17.73 -32.28
CA ALA A 2 -25.89 16.98 -32.59
C ALA A 2 -24.70 17.81 -32.05
N ALA A 3 -24.55 17.81 -30.73
CA ALA A 3 -23.35 18.30 -30.05
C ALA A 3 -23.16 17.40 -28.83
N GLY A 4 -22.55 16.26 -29.07
CA GLY A 4 -22.29 15.25 -28.06
C GLY A 4 -21.27 14.28 -28.63
N VAL A 5 -20.29 13.92 -27.80
CA VAL A 5 -19.18 12.99 -28.08
C VAL A 5 -17.94 13.64 -28.72
N GLU A 6 -17.25 14.50 -27.98
CA GLU A 6 -15.81 14.75 -28.22
C GLU A 6 -14.94 14.83 -26.94
N ARG A 7 -15.49 14.57 -25.74
CA ARG A 7 -14.81 14.77 -24.45
C ARG A 7 -14.21 13.53 -23.77
N ALA A 8 -14.07 12.38 -24.45
CA ALA A 8 -13.64 11.13 -23.78
C ALA A 8 -12.39 10.45 -24.38
N LYS A 9 -11.64 11.13 -25.27
CA LYS A 9 -10.45 10.53 -25.91
C LYS A 9 -9.10 11.06 -25.43
N SER A 10 -9.02 12.26 -24.82
CA SER A 10 -7.75 12.76 -24.27
C SER A 10 -7.43 12.16 -22.91
N SER A 11 -8.42 12.05 -22.01
CA SER A 11 -8.21 11.55 -20.63
C SER A 11 -7.70 10.11 -20.55
N SER A 12 -8.14 9.22 -21.45
CA SER A 12 -7.71 7.82 -21.47
C SER A 12 -6.25 7.63 -21.89
N ARG A 13 -5.69 8.55 -22.68
CA ARG A 13 -4.30 8.47 -23.14
C ARG A 13 -3.35 9.00 -22.07
N ASP A 14 -3.71 10.13 -21.44
CA ASP A 14 -2.95 10.70 -20.32
C ASP A 14 -2.95 9.76 -19.10
N LEU A 15 -4.06 9.03 -18.87
CA LEU A 15 -4.14 7.97 -17.87
C LEU A 15 -3.22 6.79 -18.19
N ALA A 16 -3.26 6.29 -19.42
CA ALA A 16 -2.41 5.18 -19.84
C ALA A 16 -0.92 5.57 -19.77
N ASP A 17 -0.57 6.82 -20.09
CA ASP A 17 0.80 7.32 -20.04
C ASP A 17 1.28 7.47 -18.57
N ALA A 18 0.46 8.05 -17.68
CA ALA A 18 0.77 8.10 -16.24
C ALA A 18 0.87 6.69 -15.61
N LEU A 19 0.01 5.76 -16.04
CA LEU A 19 0.02 4.35 -15.63
C LEU A 19 1.01 3.47 -16.41
N ALA A 20 1.68 3.97 -17.44
CA ALA A 20 2.78 3.27 -18.14
C ALA A 20 4.17 3.76 -17.67
N GLU A 21 4.26 4.96 -17.10
CA GLU A 21 5.54 5.57 -16.72
C GLU A 21 6.31 4.76 -15.66
N ALA A 22 7.61 4.55 -15.89
CA ALA A 22 8.55 3.96 -14.92
C ALA A 22 8.61 4.81 -13.63
N PHE A 23 9.10 4.24 -12.53
CA PHE A 23 9.26 5.01 -11.30
C PHE A 23 10.25 6.17 -11.51
N PRO A 24 9.87 7.44 -11.28
CA PRO A 24 10.78 8.57 -11.44
C PRO A 24 11.93 8.48 -10.45
N ALA A 25 13.14 8.86 -10.86
CA ALA A 25 14.31 8.79 -9.99
C ALA A 25 14.12 9.63 -8.71
N ASP A 26 13.52 10.81 -8.86
CA ASP A 26 13.29 11.81 -7.81
C ASP A 26 11.85 12.31 -7.80
N ALA A 27 11.42 12.88 -6.67
CA ALA A 27 10.16 13.61 -6.59
C ALA A 27 10.23 14.90 -7.40
N ASP A 28 9.10 15.32 -7.99
CA ASP A 28 9.03 16.59 -8.71
C ASP A 28 8.68 17.72 -7.72
N PRO A 29 9.63 18.61 -7.38
CA PRO A 29 9.39 19.67 -6.42
C PRO A 29 8.34 20.69 -6.89
N ALA A 30 8.01 20.74 -8.19
CA ALA A 30 6.98 21.61 -8.72
C ALA A 30 5.56 21.11 -8.40
N LEU A 31 5.38 19.80 -8.18
CA LEU A 31 4.06 19.21 -7.94
C LEU A 31 3.50 19.48 -6.55
N ALA A 32 4.35 19.55 -5.51
CA ALA A 32 3.86 19.79 -4.15
C ALA A 32 3.16 21.17 -4.00
N PRO A 33 3.72 22.29 -4.52
CA PRO A 33 2.98 23.55 -4.56
C PRO A 33 1.70 23.47 -5.40
N GLU A 34 1.72 22.75 -6.53
CA GLU A 34 0.55 22.59 -7.42
C GLU A 34 -0.61 21.87 -6.72
N TYR A 35 -0.31 20.84 -5.94
CA TYR A 35 -1.31 20.00 -5.27
C TYR A 35 -1.68 20.45 -3.85
N THR A 36 -1.02 21.47 -3.31
CA THR A 36 -1.42 22.08 -2.02
C THR A 36 -2.67 22.93 -2.23
N CYS A 37 -3.77 22.60 -1.55
CA CYS A 37 -5.05 23.25 -1.81
C CYS A 37 -5.98 23.32 -0.59
N GLU A 38 -6.96 24.23 -0.67
CA GLU A 38 -8.17 24.14 0.13
C GLU A 38 -9.03 22.98 -0.41
N ILE A 39 -9.41 22.04 0.46
CA ILE A 39 -10.20 20.85 0.07
C ILE A 39 -11.61 21.28 -0.36
N LEU A 40 -12.22 22.19 0.41
CA LEU A 40 -13.52 22.78 0.10
C LEU A 40 -13.61 24.18 0.71
N ARG A 41 -13.92 25.18 -0.12
CA ARG A 41 -14.21 26.55 0.30
C ARG A 41 -15.63 26.93 -0.11
N LEU A 42 -16.41 27.45 0.85
CA LEU A 42 -17.72 28.03 0.60
C LEU A 42 -17.68 29.55 0.75
N ASP A 43 -17.94 30.29 -0.33
CA ASP A 43 -17.96 31.76 -0.31
C ASP A 43 -19.36 32.35 -0.03
N LYS A 44 -20.39 31.50 -0.11
CA LYS A 44 -21.82 31.86 0.03
C LYS A 44 -22.53 30.91 1.00
N GLY A 45 -23.68 31.34 1.55
CA GLY A 45 -24.45 30.58 2.55
C GLY A 45 -24.13 30.94 4.01
N PHE A 46 -24.76 30.24 4.97
CA PHE A 46 -24.56 30.45 6.41
C PHE A 46 -23.23 29.88 6.92
N CYS A 47 -22.74 28.79 6.32
CA CYS A 47 -21.50 28.11 6.71
C CYS A 47 -20.35 28.46 5.75
N LYS A 48 -19.94 29.73 5.69
CA LYS A 48 -18.84 30.17 4.81
C LYS A 48 -17.47 29.84 5.39
N GLY A 49 -16.47 29.64 4.51
CA GLY A 49 -15.07 29.46 4.87
C GLY A 49 -14.46 28.19 4.29
N CYS A 50 -13.22 27.90 4.71
CA CYS A 50 -12.50 26.68 4.37
C CYS A 50 -12.89 25.55 5.34
N PHE A 51 -13.27 24.38 4.81
CA PHE A 51 -13.67 23.21 5.59
C PHE A 51 -12.52 22.25 5.85
N GLY A 52 -11.52 22.25 4.98
CA GLY A 52 -10.32 21.47 5.15
C GLY A 52 -9.21 21.93 4.21
N ARG A 53 -7.97 21.58 4.56
CA ARG A 53 -6.78 21.91 3.80
C ARG A 53 -5.97 20.65 3.58
N PHE A 54 -5.37 20.55 2.40
CA PHE A 54 -4.35 19.56 2.08
C PHE A 54 -3.04 20.28 1.79
N GLU A 55 -1.98 19.86 2.49
CA GLU A 55 -0.63 20.36 2.33
C GLU A 55 0.24 19.22 1.79
N ALA A 56 0.58 19.30 0.50
CA ALA A 56 1.36 18.27 -0.16
C ALA A 56 2.79 18.25 0.39
N ALA A 57 3.29 17.07 0.72
CA ALA A 57 4.66 16.89 1.18
C ALA A 57 5.57 16.45 0.03
N VAL A 58 5.20 15.36 -0.63
CA VAL A 58 5.98 14.78 -1.73
C VAL A 58 5.03 14.28 -2.80
N PHE A 59 5.24 14.70 -4.05
CA PHE A 59 4.60 14.12 -5.22
C PHE A 59 5.67 13.66 -6.20
N ILE A 60 5.56 12.40 -6.59
CA ILE A 60 6.49 11.76 -7.52
C ILE A 60 5.94 11.72 -8.94
N ARG A 61 4.61 11.78 -9.10
CA ARG A 61 3.94 11.78 -10.40
C ARG A 61 2.74 12.71 -10.37
N ARG A 62 2.37 13.21 -11.55
CA ARG A 62 1.09 13.91 -11.73
C ARG A 62 -0.06 12.93 -11.51
N LEU A 63 -1.10 13.39 -10.83
CA LEU A 63 -2.39 12.70 -10.85
C LEU A 63 -2.93 12.68 -12.29
N PRO A 64 -3.69 11.65 -12.69
CA PRO A 64 -4.30 11.61 -14.01
C PRO A 64 -5.23 12.82 -14.26
N GLY A 65 -5.35 13.23 -15.53
CA GLY A 65 -6.15 14.39 -15.92
C GLY A 65 -5.37 15.71 -15.94
N ASP A 66 -5.90 16.71 -16.65
CA ASP A 66 -5.26 18.02 -16.80
C ASP A 66 -5.74 19.01 -15.73
N GLY A 67 -4.82 19.81 -15.18
CA GLY A 67 -5.09 20.94 -14.28
C GLY A 67 -6.22 20.72 -13.26
N ALA A 68 -7.43 21.15 -13.62
CA ALA A 68 -8.62 21.06 -12.77
C ALA A 68 -9.08 19.62 -12.49
N GLU A 69 -8.96 18.70 -13.45
CA GLU A 69 -9.36 17.29 -13.29
C GLU A 69 -8.45 16.60 -12.27
N GLY A 70 -7.13 16.77 -12.38
CA GLY A 70 -6.17 16.23 -11.42
C GLY A 70 -6.39 16.77 -10.00
N LEU A 71 -6.70 18.06 -9.86
CA LEU A 71 -7.07 18.66 -8.57
C LEU A 71 -8.39 18.11 -8.01
N GLN A 72 -9.37 17.79 -8.86
CA GLN A 72 -10.60 17.13 -8.43
C GLN A 72 -10.34 15.71 -7.94
N MET A 73 -9.50 14.94 -8.65
CA MET A 73 -9.08 13.59 -8.22
C MET A 73 -8.37 13.61 -6.87
N LEU A 74 -7.67 14.71 -6.53
CA LEU A 74 -7.12 14.93 -5.20
C LEU A 74 -8.20 15.29 -4.17
N ARG A 75 -9.05 16.27 -4.49
CA ARG A 75 -9.99 16.88 -3.54
C ARG A 75 -11.17 15.98 -3.18
N HIS A 76 -11.80 15.34 -4.15
CA HIS A 76 -13.01 14.54 -3.95
C HIS A 76 -12.84 13.43 -2.90
N PRO A 77 -11.80 12.57 -2.96
CA PRO A 77 -11.63 11.54 -1.95
C PRO A 77 -11.31 12.13 -0.55
N LEU A 78 -10.70 13.31 -0.47
CA LEU A 78 -10.53 14.02 0.80
C LEU A 78 -11.85 14.60 1.34
N ILE A 79 -12.76 15.06 0.48
CA ILE A 79 -14.11 15.49 0.88
C ILE A 79 -14.86 14.34 1.53
N VAL A 80 -14.81 13.15 0.93
CA VAL A 80 -15.43 11.92 1.46
C VAL A 80 -14.78 11.52 2.78
N ALA A 81 -13.45 11.54 2.84
CA ALA A 81 -12.72 11.19 4.06
C ALA A 81 -13.08 12.06 5.26
N LEU A 82 -13.31 13.34 5.03
CA LEU A 82 -13.66 14.33 6.05
C LEU A 82 -15.15 14.32 6.42
N GLY A 83 -15.99 13.57 5.70
CA GLY A 83 -17.44 13.54 5.93
C GLY A 83 -18.12 14.89 5.64
N ILE A 84 -17.64 15.61 4.61
CA ILE A 84 -18.13 16.95 4.24
C ILE A 84 -18.84 16.99 2.89
N GLU A 85 -19.33 15.86 2.40
CA GLU A 85 -20.03 15.69 1.12
C GLU A 85 -21.27 16.59 1.02
N ASP A 86 -22.05 16.69 2.11
CA ASP A 86 -23.24 17.55 2.18
C ASP A 86 -22.90 19.04 1.94
N PHE A 87 -21.70 19.47 2.36
CA PHE A 87 -21.24 20.83 2.15
C PHE A 87 -20.77 21.04 0.71
N ALA A 88 -20.12 20.05 0.10
CA ALA A 88 -19.77 20.05 -1.32
C ALA A 88 -21.02 20.12 -2.21
N ALA A 89 -22.04 19.31 -1.89
CA ALA A 89 -23.32 19.29 -2.62
C ALA A 89 -24.01 20.66 -2.61
N ARG A 90 -23.97 21.39 -1.49
CA ARG A 90 -24.50 22.76 -1.38
C ARG A 90 -23.71 23.78 -2.22
N ALA A 91 -22.45 23.49 -2.52
CA ALA A 91 -21.62 24.28 -3.43
C ALA A 91 -21.90 23.95 -4.91
N GLY A 92 -22.73 22.94 -5.19
CA GLY A 92 -22.96 22.41 -6.53
C GLY A 92 -21.92 21.36 -6.97
N GLU A 93 -21.09 20.87 -6.05
CA GLU A 93 -20.10 19.82 -6.29
C GLU A 93 -20.67 18.48 -5.80
N ARG A 94 -21.02 17.59 -6.74
CA ARG A 94 -21.48 16.23 -6.40
C ARG A 94 -20.25 15.34 -6.27
N VAL A 95 -20.04 14.81 -5.06
CA VAL A 95 -18.95 13.90 -4.76
C VAL A 95 -19.55 12.57 -4.36
N GLU A 96 -19.12 11.50 -5.04
CA GLU A 96 -19.44 10.13 -4.71
C GLU A 96 -18.13 9.40 -4.47
N GLY A 97 -18.07 8.65 -3.37
CA GLY A 97 -16.90 7.85 -3.04
C GLY A 97 -17.33 6.50 -2.49
N GLU A 98 -16.43 5.55 -2.62
CA GLU A 98 -16.56 4.22 -2.04
C GLU A 98 -15.39 3.96 -1.11
N GLU A 99 -15.65 3.20 -0.05
CA GLU A 99 -14.61 2.66 0.81
C GLU A 99 -14.13 1.35 0.21
N LEU A 100 -12.87 1.34 -0.25
CA LEU A 100 -12.23 0.18 -0.85
C LEU A 100 -11.72 -0.80 0.21
N GLY A 101 -11.45 -0.31 1.41
CA GLY A 101 -11.03 -1.15 2.52
C GLY A 101 -10.69 -0.35 3.78
N GLN A 102 -10.67 -1.07 4.89
CA GLN A 102 -10.24 -0.55 6.19
C GLN A 102 -9.15 -1.47 6.74
N GLY A 103 -7.93 -0.94 6.88
CA GLY A 103 -6.84 -1.60 7.57
C GLY A 103 -6.82 -1.26 9.05
N SER A 104 -5.89 -1.85 9.81
CA SER A 104 -5.75 -1.61 11.24
C SER A 104 -5.47 -0.15 11.61
N PHE A 105 -4.85 0.62 10.71
CA PHE A 105 -4.40 1.99 10.97
C PHE A 105 -4.88 3.01 9.92
N ALA A 106 -5.58 2.55 8.88
CA ALA A 106 -5.89 3.39 7.72
C ALA A 106 -7.23 3.02 7.07
N ARG A 107 -7.85 4.01 6.43
CA ARG A 107 -8.99 3.83 5.52
C ARG A 107 -8.53 4.06 4.09
N VAL A 108 -9.02 3.24 3.16
CA VAL A 108 -8.76 3.40 1.73
C VAL A 108 -10.05 3.75 1.02
N LEU A 109 -10.06 4.87 0.30
CA LEU A 109 -11.23 5.43 -0.38
C LEU A 109 -10.90 5.68 -1.84
N ALA A 110 -11.92 5.65 -2.70
CA ALA A 110 -11.80 6.12 -4.08
C ALA A 110 -13.07 6.87 -4.51
N CYS A 111 -12.88 7.91 -5.34
CA CYS A 111 -13.97 8.65 -5.98
C CYS A 111 -13.93 8.52 -7.51
N CYS A 112 -12.94 7.81 -8.04
CA CYS A 112 -12.79 7.56 -9.46
C CYS A 112 -12.12 6.18 -9.70
N PRO A 113 -12.17 5.64 -10.93
CA PRO A 113 -11.53 4.37 -11.27
C PRO A 113 -9.99 4.38 -11.19
N GLU A 114 -9.35 5.54 -11.19
CA GLU A 114 -7.91 5.66 -11.37
C GLU A 114 -7.13 5.82 -10.07
N VAL A 115 -7.72 6.51 -9.09
CA VAL A 115 -7.01 6.96 -7.88
C VAL A 115 -7.73 6.46 -6.63
N ALA A 116 -6.94 5.85 -5.75
CA ALA A 116 -7.29 5.56 -4.38
C ALA A 116 -6.49 6.46 -3.43
N VAL A 117 -7.09 6.82 -2.30
CA VAL A 117 -6.41 7.49 -1.20
C VAL A 117 -6.38 6.58 0.02
N LYS A 118 -5.20 6.39 0.62
CA LYS A 118 -5.03 5.78 1.94
C LYS A 118 -4.85 6.88 2.97
N ILE A 119 -5.71 6.89 3.99
CA ILE A 119 -5.78 7.96 4.98
C ILE A 119 -5.52 7.40 6.37
N VAL A 120 -4.57 8.03 7.07
CA VAL A 120 -4.13 7.69 8.43
C VAL A 120 -4.44 8.86 9.34
N SER A 121 -5.18 8.62 10.43
CA SER A 121 -5.48 9.66 11.43
C SER A 121 -4.28 9.92 12.34
N ASP A 122 -4.10 11.16 12.80
CA ASP A 122 -3.09 11.51 13.82
C ASP A 122 -3.31 10.86 15.20
N ARG A 123 -4.40 10.10 15.36
CA ARG A 123 -4.58 9.20 16.50
C ARG A 123 -3.59 8.03 16.45
N GLU A 124 -3.08 7.71 15.27
CA GLU A 124 -2.08 6.68 15.06
C GLU A 124 -0.68 7.15 15.45
N ARG A 125 0.23 6.19 15.62
CA ARG A 125 1.61 6.49 16.04
C ARG A 125 2.36 7.16 14.88
N PRO A 126 3.28 8.11 15.15
CA PRO A 126 4.03 8.81 14.10
C PRO A 126 4.76 7.90 13.10
N TRP A 127 5.23 6.73 13.55
CA TRP A 127 5.90 5.78 12.68
C TRP A 127 4.97 5.19 11.61
N VAL A 128 3.65 5.08 11.87
CA VAL A 128 2.66 4.57 10.90
C VAL A 128 2.54 5.52 9.71
N HIS A 129 2.46 6.82 9.96
CA HIS A 129 2.40 7.84 8.91
C HIS A 129 3.65 7.78 8.02
N LYS A 130 4.82 7.62 8.63
CA LYS A 130 6.08 7.46 7.92
C LYS A 130 6.10 6.17 7.11
N ALA A 131 5.72 5.05 7.72
CA ALA A 131 5.70 3.73 7.09
C ALA A 131 4.79 3.69 5.86
N VAL A 132 3.53 4.12 6.00
CA VAL A 132 2.54 4.15 4.90
C VAL A 132 3.08 4.90 3.69
N CYS A 133 3.74 6.04 3.90
CA CYS A 133 4.26 6.86 2.81
C CYS A 133 5.59 6.34 2.26
N GLU A 134 6.61 6.19 3.11
CA GLU A 134 7.97 5.87 2.66
C GLU A 134 8.09 4.44 2.16
N HIS A 135 7.40 3.48 2.77
CA HIS A 135 7.46 2.10 2.34
C HIS A 135 6.69 1.85 1.04
N ALA A 136 5.54 2.50 0.85
CA ALA A 136 4.82 2.45 -0.42
C ALA A 136 5.69 3.03 -1.55
N VAL A 137 6.37 4.16 -1.30
CA VAL A 137 7.34 4.75 -2.24
C VAL A 137 8.51 3.81 -2.51
N ALA A 138 9.09 3.20 -1.49
CA ALA A 138 10.21 2.26 -1.62
C ALA A 138 9.81 1.01 -2.43
N ALA A 139 8.65 0.41 -2.16
CA ALA A 139 8.12 -0.71 -2.92
C ALA A 139 7.85 -0.33 -4.38
N ASN A 140 7.25 0.84 -4.61
CA ASN A 140 6.97 1.29 -5.97
C ASN A 140 8.23 1.58 -6.78
N ARG A 141 9.31 2.04 -6.12
CA ARG A 141 10.62 2.23 -6.74
C ARG A 141 11.26 0.93 -7.25
N VAL A 142 11.05 -0.18 -6.55
CA VAL A 142 11.53 -1.50 -6.98
C VAL A 142 10.52 -2.24 -7.86
N GLY A 143 9.44 -1.57 -8.30
CA GLY A 143 8.48 -2.11 -9.27
C GLY A 143 7.27 -2.83 -8.68
N PHE A 144 7.02 -2.71 -7.38
CA PHE A 144 5.92 -3.40 -6.68
C PHE A 144 4.80 -2.45 -6.26
N GLY A 145 3.63 -3.02 -5.99
CA GLY A 145 2.48 -2.28 -5.48
C GLY A 145 1.79 -1.36 -6.48
N PRO A 146 0.75 -0.64 -6.03
CA PRO A 146 0.09 0.39 -6.81
C PRO A 146 1.09 1.50 -7.15
N LYS A 147 0.93 2.16 -8.29
CA LYS A 147 1.69 3.38 -8.56
C LYS A 147 1.39 4.42 -7.50
N VAL A 148 2.43 4.95 -6.87
CA VAL A 148 2.28 6.07 -5.94
C VAL A 148 2.30 7.37 -6.76
N PHE A 149 1.38 8.28 -6.45
CA PHE A 149 1.36 9.64 -7.02
C PHE A 149 2.05 10.61 -6.07
N GLY A 150 1.69 10.56 -4.79
CA GLY A 150 2.23 11.45 -3.79
C GLY A 150 1.50 11.34 -2.46
N TYR A 151 1.94 12.10 -1.47
CA TYR A 151 1.33 12.16 -0.16
C TYR A 151 1.46 13.54 0.47
N GLY A 152 0.66 13.78 1.49
CA GLY A 152 0.68 15.03 2.24
C GLY A 152 -0.18 14.97 3.51
N ARG A 153 -0.34 16.13 4.12
CA ARG A 153 -1.09 16.33 5.36
C ARG A 153 -2.48 16.84 5.05
N VAL A 154 -3.48 16.27 5.70
CA VAL A 154 -4.88 16.69 5.60
C VAL A 154 -5.34 17.18 6.97
N GLU A 155 -6.04 18.31 6.99
CA GLU A 155 -6.57 18.93 8.19
C GLU A 155 -8.00 19.41 7.94
N GLN A 156 -8.94 19.00 8.80
CA GLN A 156 -10.30 19.51 8.82
C GLN A 156 -10.37 20.75 9.69
N LEU A 157 -10.79 21.86 9.09
CA LEU A 157 -10.84 23.17 9.76
C LEU A 157 -12.24 23.47 10.32
N ARG A 158 -13.29 22.82 9.78
CA ARG A 158 -14.69 23.01 10.20
C ARG A 158 -15.51 21.74 10.11
N GLY A 159 -16.53 21.62 10.96
CA GLY A 159 -17.49 20.51 10.97
C GLY A 159 -17.04 19.28 11.77
N GLY A 160 -15.75 19.18 12.10
CA GLY A 160 -15.17 18.10 12.88
C GLY A 160 -13.72 18.38 13.25
N HIS A 161 -13.05 17.38 13.82
CA HIS A 161 -11.62 17.41 14.15
C HIS A 161 -10.95 16.16 13.58
N PHE A 162 -10.60 16.23 12.29
CA PHE A 162 -9.74 15.25 11.64
C PHE A 162 -8.43 15.92 11.24
N SER A 163 -7.31 15.28 11.58
CA SER A 163 -6.00 15.60 11.03
C SER A 163 -5.26 14.29 10.78
N GLY A 164 -4.44 14.26 9.73
CA GLY A 164 -3.86 13.01 9.29
C GLY A 164 -2.94 13.12 8.08
N THR A 165 -2.51 11.96 7.60
CA THR A 165 -1.74 11.81 6.37
C THR A 165 -2.62 11.17 5.30
N ALA A 166 -2.50 11.66 4.06
CA ALA A 166 -3.14 11.07 2.89
C ALA A 166 -2.07 10.66 1.87
N LEU A 167 -2.12 9.40 1.42
CA LEU A 167 -1.31 8.82 0.36
C LEU A 167 -2.20 8.57 -0.86
N PHE A 168 -1.85 9.14 -2.00
CA PHE A 168 -2.54 8.94 -3.27
C PHE A 168 -1.80 7.89 -4.10
N MET A 169 -2.54 6.89 -4.54
CA MET A 169 -2.02 5.76 -5.29
C MET A 169 -3.01 5.30 -6.35
N GLU A 170 -2.52 4.54 -7.32
CA GLU A 170 -3.34 3.85 -8.30
C GLU A 170 -4.37 2.98 -7.60
N ARG A 171 -5.62 3.09 -8.07
CA ARG A 171 -6.68 2.17 -7.67
C ARG A 171 -6.48 0.83 -8.38
N LEU A 172 -6.53 -0.24 -7.61
CA LEU A 172 -6.44 -1.62 -8.09
C LEU A 172 -7.75 -2.36 -7.84
N ASP A 173 -7.99 -3.40 -8.62
CA ASP A 173 -9.21 -4.20 -8.53
C ASP A 173 -9.05 -5.37 -7.56
N SER A 174 -10.15 -5.84 -6.97
CA SER A 174 -10.15 -7.08 -6.19
C SER A 174 -9.78 -8.28 -7.05
N VAL A 175 -9.12 -9.29 -6.48
CA VAL A 175 -8.77 -10.52 -7.20
C VAL A 175 -9.98 -11.37 -7.63
N GLY A 176 -11.15 -11.17 -7.01
CA GLY A 176 -12.39 -11.89 -7.32
C GLY A 176 -12.32 -13.39 -7.04
N ASP A 177 -13.39 -14.12 -7.39
CA ASP A 177 -13.49 -15.57 -7.19
C ASP A 177 -12.75 -16.38 -8.28
N ASP A 178 -12.44 -15.76 -9.42
CA ASP A 178 -11.78 -16.40 -10.57
C ASP A 178 -10.26 -16.49 -10.36
N TRP A 179 -9.82 -17.30 -9.39
CA TRP A 179 -8.41 -17.55 -9.11
C TRP A 179 -7.84 -18.68 -9.97
N SER A 180 -6.80 -18.38 -10.75
CA SER A 180 -6.16 -19.32 -11.67
C SER A 180 -4.82 -19.87 -11.17
N GLU A 181 -4.33 -20.96 -11.80
CA GLU A 181 -2.96 -21.42 -11.59
C GLU A 181 -1.92 -20.37 -12.03
N SER A 182 -2.21 -19.61 -13.09
CA SER A 182 -1.36 -18.48 -13.50
C SER A 182 -1.29 -17.38 -12.44
N ASP A 183 -2.40 -17.11 -11.72
CA ASP A 183 -2.40 -16.14 -10.63
C ASP A 183 -1.51 -16.62 -9.48
N THR A 184 -1.61 -17.90 -9.14
CA THR A 184 -0.75 -18.54 -8.14
C THR A 184 0.72 -18.40 -8.50
N ALA A 185 1.09 -18.72 -9.75
CA ALA A 185 2.46 -18.59 -10.22
C ALA A 185 2.95 -17.13 -10.19
N ALA A 186 2.09 -16.17 -10.57
CA ALA A 186 2.41 -14.75 -10.56
C ALA A 186 2.66 -14.23 -9.13
N VAL A 187 1.82 -14.58 -8.16
CA VAL A 187 1.99 -14.16 -6.76
C VAL A 187 3.27 -14.75 -6.16
N LEU A 188 3.54 -16.04 -6.37
CA LEU A 188 4.76 -16.66 -5.88
C LEU A 188 6.02 -16.05 -6.51
N ALA A 189 5.97 -15.73 -7.82
CA ALA A 189 7.06 -15.04 -8.49
C ALA A 189 7.27 -13.62 -7.94
N ASP A 190 6.19 -12.87 -7.69
CA ASP A 190 6.25 -11.55 -7.10
C ASP A 190 6.84 -11.58 -5.68
N ILE A 191 6.44 -12.56 -4.84
CA ILE A 191 7.02 -12.74 -3.48
C ILE A 191 8.53 -13.03 -3.57
N ALA A 192 8.94 -13.96 -4.43
CA ALA A 192 10.35 -14.33 -4.61
C ALA A 192 11.21 -13.16 -5.15
N GLU A 193 10.65 -12.36 -6.06
CA GLU A 193 11.31 -11.17 -6.59
C GLU A 193 11.40 -10.07 -5.52
N PHE A 194 10.33 -9.85 -4.74
CA PHE A 194 10.29 -8.85 -3.68
C PHE A 194 11.30 -9.17 -2.56
N ALA A 195 11.46 -10.45 -2.22
CA ALA A 195 12.39 -10.95 -1.21
C ALA A 195 13.86 -10.57 -1.48
N LYS A 196 14.23 -10.20 -2.71
CA LYS A 196 15.55 -9.65 -3.03
C LYS A 196 15.84 -8.36 -2.27
N HIS A 197 14.79 -7.61 -1.94
CA HIS A 197 14.89 -6.27 -1.37
C HIS A 197 14.48 -6.24 0.10
N PHE A 198 13.34 -6.83 0.43
CA PHE A 198 12.68 -6.66 1.73
C PHE A 198 11.98 -7.95 2.19
N PHE A 199 11.79 -8.08 3.50
CA PHE A 199 10.66 -8.81 4.06
C PHE A 199 9.39 -8.00 3.79
N HIS A 200 8.31 -8.65 3.37
CA HIS A 200 6.99 -8.02 3.27
C HIS A 200 6.31 -7.92 4.64
N ASN A 201 6.45 -8.95 5.48
CA ASN A 201 5.88 -9.06 6.83
C ASN A 201 4.34 -9.09 6.93
N ASP A 202 3.61 -9.05 5.81
CA ASP A 202 2.14 -9.04 5.81
C ASP A 202 1.55 -9.62 4.51
N VAL A 203 2.15 -10.70 4.01
CA VAL A 203 1.59 -11.40 2.83
C VAL A 203 0.35 -12.18 3.25
N LYS A 204 -0.80 -11.77 2.72
CA LYS A 204 -2.11 -12.42 2.93
C LYS A 204 -3.00 -12.15 1.72
N LEU A 205 -4.01 -12.99 1.47
CA LEU A 205 -4.90 -12.85 0.31
C LEU A 205 -5.57 -11.46 0.20
N PRO A 206 -6.05 -10.83 1.30
CA PRO A 206 -6.56 -9.46 1.24
C PRO A 206 -5.55 -8.42 0.74
N ASN A 207 -4.25 -8.71 0.84
CA ASN A 207 -3.15 -7.87 0.36
C ASN A 207 -2.68 -8.27 -1.05
N VAL A 208 -3.54 -8.97 -1.81
CA VAL A 208 -3.34 -9.25 -3.23
C VAL A 208 -4.48 -8.61 -4.03
N LEU A 209 -4.15 -7.66 -4.90
CA LEU A 209 -5.08 -6.99 -5.82
C LEU A 209 -4.66 -7.18 -7.28
N ARG A 210 -5.50 -6.77 -8.23
CA ARG A 210 -5.23 -6.90 -9.67
C ARG A 210 -4.93 -5.56 -10.33
N ARG A 211 -3.88 -5.54 -11.15
CA ARG A 211 -3.63 -4.53 -12.18
C ARG A 211 -3.82 -5.17 -13.54
N THR A 212 -4.77 -4.68 -14.33
CA THR A 212 -5.02 -5.16 -15.71
C THR A 212 -5.10 -6.70 -15.80
N GLY A 213 -5.76 -7.32 -14.82
CA GLY A 213 -5.91 -8.79 -14.73
C GLY A 213 -4.77 -9.56 -14.06
N ARG A 214 -3.58 -8.96 -13.83
CA ARG A 214 -2.47 -9.63 -13.13
C ARG A 214 -2.52 -9.35 -11.63
N PRO A 215 -2.44 -10.38 -10.76
CA PRO A 215 -2.38 -10.18 -9.32
C PRO A 215 -1.04 -9.56 -8.89
N MET A 216 -1.06 -8.78 -7.81
CA MET A 216 0.11 -8.15 -7.23
C MET A 216 -0.05 -7.93 -5.73
N LEU A 217 1.09 -7.96 -5.04
CA LEU A 217 1.17 -7.63 -3.63
C LEU A 217 0.91 -6.13 -3.40
N ILE A 218 0.19 -5.83 -2.33
CA ILE A 218 -0.07 -4.49 -1.82
C ILE A 218 0.21 -4.42 -0.32
N ASP A 219 0.02 -3.23 0.26
CA ASP A 219 0.13 -2.99 1.71
C ASP A 219 1.54 -3.22 2.29
N PHE A 220 2.47 -2.35 1.88
CA PHE A 220 3.88 -2.42 2.24
C PHE A 220 4.22 -1.73 3.57
N ASP A 221 3.24 -1.44 4.42
CA ASP A 221 3.45 -0.68 5.66
C ASP A 221 4.48 -1.33 6.59
N LEU A 222 4.61 -2.66 6.55
CA LEU A 222 5.51 -3.42 7.43
C LEU A 222 6.83 -3.83 6.79
N ILE A 223 7.12 -3.42 5.54
CA ILE A 223 8.33 -3.90 4.87
C ILE A 223 9.58 -3.51 5.66
N SER A 224 10.61 -4.35 5.54
CA SER A 224 11.91 -4.07 6.11
C SER A 224 12.99 -4.86 5.41
N PRO A 225 14.19 -4.31 5.18
CA PRO A 225 15.29 -5.08 4.60
C PRO A 225 15.81 -6.17 5.56
N TRP A 226 15.66 -5.98 6.88
CA TRP A 226 16.34 -6.82 7.87
C TRP A 226 15.46 -7.29 9.02
N LEU A 227 14.29 -6.67 9.21
CA LEU A 227 13.43 -6.96 10.34
C LEU A 227 12.28 -7.85 9.91
N VAL A 228 12.14 -8.99 10.57
CA VAL A 228 10.85 -9.69 10.60
C VAL A 228 9.98 -8.96 11.62
N LYS A 229 8.78 -8.57 11.19
CA LYS A 229 7.82 -7.82 12.00
C LYS A 229 6.54 -8.62 12.14
N VAL A 230 6.11 -8.85 13.38
CA VAL A 230 4.83 -9.49 13.68
C VAL A 230 3.96 -8.47 14.39
N ALA A 231 2.92 -8.00 13.70
CA ALA A 231 1.92 -7.13 14.28
C ALA A 231 1.00 -7.94 15.21
N VAL A 232 0.95 -7.57 16.48
CA VAL A 232 -0.03 -8.07 17.46
C VAL A 232 -0.96 -6.93 17.86
N THR A 233 -2.12 -7.25 18.46
CA THR A 233 -3.26 -6.34 18.67
C THR A 233 -2.94 -4.92 19.17
N THR A 234 -1.87 -4.69 19.92
CA THR A 234 -1.46 -3.33 20.39
C THR A 234 0.04 -3.04 20.25
N SER A 235 0.82 -3.97 19.71
CA SER A 235 2.29 -3.84 19.61
C SER A 235 2.84 -4.53 18.36
N CYS A 236 4.08 -4.27 18.03
CA CYS A 236 4.79 -4.94 16.95
C CYS A 236 6.03 -5.56 17.55
N ILE A 237 6.18 -6.87 17.39
CA ILE A 237 7.41 -7.57 17.75
C ILE A 237 8.31 -7.52 16.52
N GLU A 238 9.53 -7.01 16.70
CA GLU A 238 10.51 -6.89 15.64
C GLU A 238 11.76 -7.67 16.01
N HIS A 239 12.23 -8.50 15.08
CA HIS A 239 13.48 -9.24 15.23
C HIS A 239 14.45 -8.83 14.12
N ASP A 240 15.64 -8.37 14.51
CA ASP A 240 16.70 -7.98 13.57
C ASP A 240 17.53 -9.18 13.14
N PHE A 241 17.37 -9.56 11.88
CA PHE A 241 18.12 -10.65 11.25
C PHE A 241 19.33 -10.16 10.45
N ARG A 242 19.64 -8.85 10.43
CA ARG A 242 20.85 -8.35 9.76
C ARG A 242 22.13 -9.08 10.21
N PRO A 243 22.40 -9.27 11.51
CA PRO A 243 23.64 -9.91 11.95
C PRO A 243 23.77 -11.35 11.46
N LEU A 244 22.64 -12.03 11.25
CA LEU A 244 22.61 -13.40 10.73
C LEU A 244 22.74 -13.42 9.20
N LEU A 245 21.97 -12.60 8.49
CA LEU A 245 21.80 -12.71 7.04
C LEU A 245 22.90 -11.99 6.25
N GLU A 246 23.37 -10.84 6.73
CA GLU A 246 24.39 -10.04 6.03
C GLU A 246 25.67 -10.85 5.73
N PRO A 247 26.20 -11.70 6.64
CA PRO A 247 27.36 -12.56 6.35
C PRO A 247 27.08 -13.72 5.38
N LEU A 248 25.82 -14.14 5.23
CA LEU A 248 25.43 -15.32 4.44
C LEU A 248 25.26 -15.02 2.94
N GLY A 249 25.30 -13.75 2.57
CA GLY A 249 25.20 -13.30 1.19
C GLY A 249 23.76 -13.16 0.67
N ALA A 250 23.65 -12.56 -0.51
CA ALA A 250 22.36 -12.11 -1.06
C ALA A 250 21.39 -13.26 -1.37
N ASP A 251 21.89 -14.40 -1.86
CA ASP A 251 21.03 -15.53 -2.24
C ASP A 251 20.34 -16.18 -1.04
N LEU A 252 21.08 -16.42 0.04
CA LEU A 252 20.52 -16.98 1.28
C LEU A 252 19.64 -15.95 2.00
N THR A 253 20.04 -14.67 1.98
CA THR A 253 19.20 -13.58 2.52
C THR A 253 17.85 -13.52 1.81
N ARG A 254 17.83 -13.58 0.47
CA ARG A 254 16.61 -13.61 -0.33
C ARG A 254 15.77 -14.84 0.02
N ALA A 255 16.37 -16.03 0.01
CA ALA A 255 15.64 -17.27 0.29
C ALA A 255 15.01 -17.24 1.69
N PHE A 256 15.71 -16.71 2.70
CA PHE A 256 15.19 -16.61 4.06
C PHE A 256 14.03 -15.61 4.18
N ARG A 257 14.11 -14.47 3.50
CA ARG A 257 12.99 -13.52 3.41
C ARG A 257 11.76 -14.15 2.77
N GLU A 258 11.95 -14.79 1.61
CA GLU A 258 10.90 -15.52 0.90
C GLU A 258 10.26 -16.58 1.80
N TYR A 259 11.08 -17.33 2.55
CA TYR A 259 10.60 -18.34 3.49
C TYR A 259 9.72 -17.74 4.59
N CYS A 260 10.15 -16.66 5.24
CA CYS A 260 9.38 -16.02 6.31
C CYS A 260 8.03 -15.46 5.82
N ASP A 261 8.03 -14.82 4.65
CA ASP A 261 6.82 -14.25 4.05
C ASP A 261 5.85 -15.36 3.60
N LEU A 262 6.34 -16.42 2.95
CA LEU A 262 5.52 -17.57 2.54
C LEU A 262 5.00 -18.37 3.73
N PHE A 263 5.81 -18.51 4.79
CA PHE A 263 5.40 -19.18 6.01
C PHE A 263 4.21 -18.44 6.63
N SER A 264 4.35 -17.11 6.81
CA SER A 264 3.27 -16.26 7.32
C SER A 264 2.04 -16.31 6.43
N PHE A 265 2.23 -16.31 5.10
CA PHE A 265 1.14 -16.42 4.14
C PHE A 265 0.38 -17.74 4.30
N SER A 266 1.09 -18.86 4.45
CA SER A 266 0.50 -20.18 4.61
C SER A 266 -0.45 -20.29 5.80
N LEU A 267 -0.19 -19.54 6.88
CA LEU A 267 -1.05 -19.49 8.07
C LEU A 267 -2.40 -18.79 7.82
N THR A 268 -2.51 -18.03 6.72
CA THR A 268 -3.72 -17.27 6.36
C THR A 268 -4.54 -17.95 5.26
N LEU A 269 -4.05 -19.06 4.70
CA LEU A 269 -4.65 -19.74 3.56
C LEU A 269 -5.47 -20.95 4.01
N GLU A 270 -6.61 -21.16 3.36
CA GLU A 270 -7.37 -22.40 3.45
C GLU A 270 -6.78 -23.48 2.52
N ASP A 271 -7.07 -24.77 2.77
CA ASP A 271 -6.60 -25.84 1.88
C ASP A 271 -7.14 -25.65 0.45
N GLY A 272 -6.22 -25.59 -0.50
CA GLY A 272 -6.50 -25.30 -1.90
C GLY A 272 -5.23 -25.29 -2.74
N ALA A 273 -5.38 -24.98 -4.03
CA ALA A 273 -4.27 -24.99 -4.98
C ALA A 273 -3.14 -24.02 -4.56
N LEU A 274 -3.49 -22.80 -4.17
CA LEU A 274 -2.52 -21.80 -3.70
C LEU A 274 -1.77 -22.27 -2.45
N TYR A 275 -2.50 -22.75 -1.44
CA TYR A 275 -1.89 -23.27 -0.21
C TYR A 275 -0.90 -24.40 -0.48
N ARG A 276 -1.27 -25.39 -1.31
CA ARG A 276 -0.38 -26.50 -1.65
C ARG A 276 0.87 -26.04 -2.40
N ARG A 277 0.74 -25.06 -3.31
CA ARG A 277 1.89 -24.46 -4.00
C ARG A 277 2.81 -23.68 -3.07
N VAL A 278 2.25 -22.96 -2.10
CA VAL A 278 3.02 -22.30 -1.04
C VAL A 278 3.78 -23.33 -0.20
N LEU A 279 3.15 -24.44 0.20
CA LEU A 279 3.82 -25.51 0.94
C LEU A 279 4.95 -26.19 0.14
N GLU A 280 4.72 -26.49 -1.14
CA GLU A 280 5.75 -27.03 -2.04
C GLU A 280 6.97 -26.11 -2.08
N ARG A 281 6.74 -24.79 -2.23
CA ARG A 281 7.81 -23.80 -2.26
C ARG A 281 8.53 -23.66 -0.92
N LEU A 282 7.80 -23.71 0.19
CA LEU A 282 8.39 -23.71 1.54
C LEU A 282 9.30 -24.92 1.75
N ALA A 283 8.92 -26.11 1.28
CA ALA A 283 9.76 -27.30 1.36
C ALA A 283 11.05 -27.16 0.54
N GLU A 284 10.99 -26.54 -0.65
CA GLU A 284 12.19 -26.23 -1.44
C GLU A 284 13.13 -25.24 -0.74
N LEU A 285 12.56 -24.16 -0.18
CA LEU A 285 13.31 -23.15 0.56
C LEU A 285 13.92 -23.74 1.83
N TRP A 286 13.20 -24.61 2.53
CA TRP A 286 13.70 -25.32 3.70
C TRP A 286 14.99 -26.08 3.37
N ASN A 287 15.01 -26.87 2.29
CA ASN A 287 16.20 -27.62 1.89
C ASN A 287 17.42 -26.71 1.62
N THR A 288 17.17 -25.48 1.20
CA THR A 288 18.22 -24.48 0.96
C THR A 288 18.70 -23.83 2.26
N LEU A 289 17.79 -23.61 3.21
CA LEU A 289 18.03 -22.81 4.42
C LEU A 289 18.36 -23.63 5.66
N GLU A 290 17.98 -24.91 5.70
CA GLU A 290 18.02 -25.76 6.89
C GLU A 290 19.41 -25.73 7.55
N SER A 291 20.44 -26.13 6.81
CA SER A 291 21.79 -26.21 7.35
C SER A 291 22.47 -24.85 7.56
N PRO A 292 22.41 -23.89 6.60
CA PRO A 292 23.14 -22.63 6.75
C PRO A 292 22.44 -21.58 7.64
N VAL A 293 21.12 -21.68 7.85
CA VAL A 293 20.34 -20.62 8.54
C VAL A 293 19.49 -21.17 9.67
N LEU A 294 18.57 -22.10 9.39
CA LEU A 294 17.52 -22.49 10.33
C LEU A 294 18.07 -23.31 11.51
N ARG A 295 18.94 -24.30 11.27
CA ARG A 295 19.58 -25.06 12.35
C ARG A 295 20.46 -24.17 13.24
N PRO A 296 21.38 -23.33 12.69
CA PRO A 296 22.13 -22.37 13.51
C PRO A 296 21.23 -21.44 14.34
N LEU A 297 20.10 -20.99 13.79
CA LEU A 297 19.13 -20.20 14.54
C LEU A 297 18.59 -20.99 15.73
N VAL A 298 18.10 -22.22 15.52
CA VAL A 298 17.58 -23.06 16.60
C VAL A 298 18.66 -23.37 17.65
N ASP A 299 19.89 -23.63 17.22
CA ASP A 299 21.00 -23.98 18.11
C ASP A 299 21.51 -22.79 18.95
N THR A 300 21.23 -21.55 18.52
CA THR A 300 21.70 -20.32 19.18
C THR A 300 20.59 -19.53 19.88
N VAL A 301 19.34 -19.83 19.59
CA VAL A 301 18.19 -19.24 20.28
C VAL A 301 18.01 -19.96 21.61
N ASP A 302 17.96 -19.17 22.69
CA ASP A 302 17.60 -19.65 24.03
C ASP A 302 16.28 -20.44 23.95
N PRO A 303 16.20 -21.68 24.48
CA PRO A 303 14.95 -22.45 24.49
C PRO A 303 13.75 -21.68 25.06
N ASP A 304 13.96 -20.76 25.99
CA ASP A 304 12.91 -19.90 26.54
C ASP A 304 12.43 -18.84 25.51
N ARG A 305 13.28 -18.47 24.55
CA ARG A 305 12.95 -17.60 23.40
C ARG A 305 12.34 -18.37 22.23
N LEU A 306 12.61 -19.67 22.09
CA LEU A 306 11.89 -20.52 21.13
C LEU A 306 10.40 -20.64 21.48
N ALA A 307 10.04 -20.45 22.75
CA ALA A 307 8.65 -20.37 23.20
C ALA A 307 8.00 -18.99 22.96
N GLU A 308 8.75 -17.99 22.48
CA GLU A 308 8.17 -16.74 22.00
C GLU A 308 7.46 -17.02 20.66
N GLY A 309 6.16 -16.74 20.60
CA GLY A 309 5.28 -17.13 19.49
C GLY A 309 5.80 -16.88 18.05
N PRO A 310 6.53 -15.79 17.74
CA PRO A 310 7.08 -15.57 16.41
C PRO A 310 8.12 -16.62 15.99
N PHE A 311 8.98 -17.06 16.93
CA PHE A 311 10.03 -18.05 16.67
C PHE A 311 9.48 -19.47 16.67
N GLU A 312 8.54 -19.79 17.57
CA GLU A 312 7.87 -21.10 17.56
C GLU A 312 7.18 -21.35 16.22
N ALA A 313 6.52 -20.33 15.67
CA ALA A 313 5.87 -20.41 14.38
C ALA A 313 6.90 -20.61 13.25
N LEU A 314 7.94 -19.78 13.16
CA LEU A 314 8.96 -19.87 12.09
C LEU A 314 9.76 -21.19 12.05
N VAL A 315 9.78 -21.96 13.14
CA VAL A 315 10.63 -23.15 13.30
C VAL A 315 9.86 -24.47 13.22
N ARG A 316 8.55 -24.50 13.52
CA ARG A 316 7.71 -25.72 13.47
C ARG A 316 7.03 -25.93 12.12
#